data_AF-A0A351SP08-F1
#
_entry.id   AF-A0A351SP08-F1
#
_cell.length_a   1.000
_cell.length_b   1.000
_cell.length_c   1.000
_cell.angle_alpha   90.00
_cell.angle_beta   90.00
_cell.angle_gamma   90.00
#
_symmetry.space_group_name_H-M   'P 1'
#
loop_
_entity.id
_entity.type
_entity.pdbx_description
1 polymer ?
#
loop_
_entity_poly.entity_id
_entity_poly.type
_entity_poly.pdbx_seq_one_letter_code
_entity_poly.pdbx_strand_id
1 'polypeptide(L)'
;MGNNELLLKILNKKENFIKRYQHLETIERFFSMREIIDPEIFCLKDGKYRGRINSQINMFLKSRVNLDKKSIEEYKNLFEESIEKVFMVFGDEGFRQFIDGKYFYNINRSVAEMQLVVLSFIDKKDVDKNKREIRECFEELMMSDDKFVEAFKRATNNSKMVNYRYNVWGSAVKKVLK
;
A
#
# COMPACT_ATOMS: atom_id res chain seq x y z
N MET A 1 -15.94 -9.73 -2.62
CA MET A 1 -14.78 -8.81 -2.53
C MET A 1 -15.06 -7.39 -3.06
N GLY A 2 -16.06 -7.15 -3.93
CA GLY A 2 -16.31 -5.82 -4.53
C GLY A 2 -17.05 -4.76 -3.68
N ASN A 3 -17.47 -5.08 -2.45
CA ASN A 3 -18.33 -4.22 -1.62
C ASN A 3 -17.71 -3.87 -0.25
N ASN A 4 -16.39 -3.68 -0.19
CA ASN A 4 -15.78 -3.12 1.03
C ASN A 4 -16.14 -1.63 1.11
N GLU A 5 -17.02 -1.25 2.04
CA GLU A 5 -17.51 0.13 2.18
C GLU A 5 -16.39 1.13 2.47
N LEU A 6 -15.38 0.74 3.25
CA LEU A 6 -14.23 1.60 3.56
C LEU A 6 -13.38 1.82 2.32
N LEU A 7 -13.12 0.78 1.53
CA LEU A 7 -12.46 0.94 0.24
C LEU A 7 -13.27 1.90 -0.65
N LEU A 8 -14.59 1.74 -0.74
CA LEU A 8 -15.43 2.63 -1.55
C LEU A 8 -15.43 4.09 -1.04
N LYS A 9 -15.31 4.31 0.27
CA LYS A 9 -15.13 5.63 0.89
C LYS A 9 -13.77 6.25 0.53
N ILE A 10 -12.67 5.52 0.68
CA ILE A 10 -11.32 5.97 0.28
C ILE A 10 -11.29 6.29 -1.22
N LEU A 11 -11.91 5.43 -2.04
CA LEU A 11 -12.02 5.65 -3.48
C LEU A 11 -12.95 6.82 -3.84
N ASN A 12 -13.66 7.40 -2.86
CA ASN A 12 -14.69 8.43 -3.00
C ASN A 12 -15.68 8.12 -4.14
N LYS A 13 -16.09 6.85 -4.23
CA LYS A 13 -16.94 6.32 -5.32
C LYS A 13 -16.49 6.77 -6.73
N LYS A 14 -15.19 6.99 -6.96
CA LYS A 14 -14.68 7.41 -8.28
C LYS A 14 -15.03 6.37 -9.31
N GLU A 15 -16.12 6.62 -10.01
CA GLU A 15 -16.76 5.68 -10.91
C GLU A 15 -15.78 5.20 -11.99
N ASN A 16 -14.89 6.08 -12.44
CA ASN A 16 -13.82 5.73 -13.39
C ASN A 16 -12.77 4.77 -12.82
N PHE A 17 -12.43 4.85 -11.53
CA PHE A 17 -11.50 3.93 -10.88
C PHE A 17 -12.09 2.52 -10.76
N ILE A 18 -13.41 2.46 -10.53
CA ILE A 18 -14.17 1.22 -10.47
C ILE A 18 -14.37 0.65 -11.89
N LYS A 19 -14.86 1.45 -12.84
CA LYS A 19 -15.12 1.07 -14.24
C LYS A 19 -13.87 0.61 -14.99
N ARG A 20 -12.69 1.12 -14.63
CA ARG A 20 -11.40 0.71 -15.21
C ARG A 20 -10.73 -0.45 -14.48
N TYR A 21 -11.44 -1.10 -13.55
CA TYR A 21 -10.93 -2.22 -12.75
C TYR A 21 -9.65 -1.91 -11.95
N GLN A 22 -9.37 -0.63 -11.68
CA GLN A 22 -8.15 -0.21 -10.97
C GLN A 22 -8.13 -0.65 -9.50
N HIS A 23 -9.31 -0.89 -8.92
CA HIS A 23 -9.46 -1.48 -7.58
C HIS A 23 -9.00 -2.95 -7.55
N LEU A 24 -9.23 -3.73 -8.61
CA LEU A 24 -8.72 -5.09 -8.73
C LEU A 24 -7.20 -5.10 -8.85
N GLU A 25 -6.65 -4.21 -9.69
CA GLU A 25 -5.20 -4.03 -9.81
C GLU A 25 -4.56 -3.67 -8.45
N THR A 26 -5.22 -2.83 -7.63
CA THR A 26 -4.74 -2.50 -6.28
C THR A 26 -4.67 -3.73 -5.38
N ILE A 27 -5.66 -4.62 -5.43
CA ILE A 27 -5.68 -5.87 -4.65
C ILE A 27 -4.53 -6.79 -5.09
N GLU A 28 -4.35 -6.96 -6.40
CA GLU A 28 -3.28 -7.78 -6.98
C GLU A 28 -1.89 -7.22 -6.65
N ARG A 29 -1.71 -5.90 -6.77
CA ARG A 29 -0.50 -5.17 -6.36
C ARG A 29 -0.21 -5.38 -4.88
N PHE A 30 -1.20 -5.22 -4.02
CA PHE A 30 -1.05 -5.40 -2.58
C PHE A 30 -0.47 -6.78 -2.26
N PHE A 31 -1.14 -7.86 -2.68
CA PHE A 31 -0.68 -9.20 -2.30
C PHE A 31 0.65 -9.56 -2.96
N SER A 32 0.82 -9.22 -4.23
CA SER A 32 2.05 -9.53 -4.96
C SER A 32 3.27 -8.81 -4.40
N MET A 33 3.11 -7.58 -3.90
CA MET A 33 4.19 -6.83 -3.27
C MET A 33 4.40 -7.26 -1.81
N ARG A 34 3.33 -7.50 -1.04
CA ARG A 34 3.45 -7.99 0.34
C ARG A 34 4.26 -9.29 0.43
N GLU A 35 4.13 -10.19 -0.54
CA GLU A 35 4.90 -11.44 -0.59
C GLU A 35 6.42 -11.21 -0.63
N ILE A 36 6.85 -10.14 -1.31
CA ILE A 36 8.26 -9.87 -1.62
C ILE A 36 8.87 -8.75 -0.81
N ILE A 37 8.12 -8.14 0.12
CA ILE A 37 8.65 -7.19 1.10
C ILE A 37 9.04 -7.97 2.36
N ASP A 38 10.22 -7.65 2.88
CA ASP A 38 10.67 -8.07 4.20
C ASP A 38 10.09 -7.11 5.26
N PRO A 39 9.25 -7.58 6.20
CA PRO A 39 8.62 -6.71 7.19
C PRO A 39 9.60 -6.14 8.23
N GLU A 40 10.78 -6.73 8.42
CA GLU A 40 11.72 -6.25 9.43
C GLU A 40 12.46 -4.99 9.00
N ILE A 41 12.80 -4.92 7.72
CA ILE A 41 13.59 -3.83 7.12
C ILE A 41 12.82 -3.03 6.07
N PHE A 42 11.59 -3.45 5.75
CA PHE A 42 10.74 -2.88 4.69
C PHE A 42 11.45 -2.72 3.34
N CYS A 43 12.26 -3.70 2.96
CA CYS A 43 12.94 -3.77 1.67
C CYS A 43 12.38 -4.90 0.81
N LEU A 44 12.61 -4.80 -0.50
CA LEU A 44 12.42 -5.92 -1.42
C LEU A 44 13.37 -7.05 -1.04
N LYS A 45 12.85 -8.28 -0.96
CA LYS A 45 13.65 -9.49 -0.84
C LYS A 45 14.52 -9.65 -2.09
N ASP A 46 15.80 -9.98 -1.87
CA ASP A 46 16.79 -10.05 -2.95
C ASP A 46 16.34 -10.97 -4.10
N GLY A 47 16.50 -10.47 -5.33
CA GLY A 47 16.18 -11.19 -6.57
C GLY A 47 14.68 -11.40 -6.83
N LYS A 48 13.77 -10.97 -5.95
CA LYS A 48 12.32 -11.21 -6.10
C LYS A 48 11.59 -10.17 -6.94
N TYR A 49 12.19 -9.01 -7.21
CA TYR A 49 11.58 -7.97 -8.06
C TYR A 49 12.50 -7.51 -9.18
N ARG A 50 12.06 -7.70 -10.42
CA ARG A 50 12.82 -7.35 -11.64
C ARG A 50 12.42 -6.00 -12.25
N GLY A 51 11.78 -5.13 -11.47
CA GLY A 51 11.38 -3.81 -11.96
C GLY A 51 10.21 -3.86 -12.94
N ARG A 52 9.26 -4.79 -12.81
CA ARG A 52 8.00 -4.77 -13.59
C ARG A 52 6.87 -5.30 -12.74
N ILE A 53 5.96 -4.41 -12.33
CA ILE A 53 4.86 -4.78 -11.43
C ILE A 53 3.94 -5.84 -12.04
N ASN A 54 3.59 -5.73 -13.32
CA ASN A 54 2.73 -6.72 -13.99
C ASN A 54 3.39 -8.11 -14.05
N SER A 55 4.71 -8.17 -14.23
CA SER A 55 5.43 -9.44 -14.17
C SER A 55 5.36 -10.06 -12.77
N GLN A 56 5.48 -9.23 -11.73
CA GLN A 56 5.36 -9.68 -10.35
C GLN A 56 3.94 -10.15 -10.00
N ILE A 57 2.91 -9.42 -10.43
CA ILE A 57 1.50 -9.83 -10.29
C ILE A 57 1.27 -11.18 -10.98
N ASN A 58 1.72 -11.33 -12.23
CA ASN A 58 1.57 -12.57 -12.97
C ASN A 58 2.28 -13.75 -12.29
N MET A 59 3.46 -13.53 -11.71
CA MET A 59 4.15 -14.55 -10.93
C MET A 59 3.36 -14.94 -9.68
N PHE A 60 2.86 -13.95 -8.93
CA PHE A 60 2.04 -14.14 -7.73
C PHE A 60 0.75 -14.91 -8.04
N LEU A 61 0.05 -14.59 -9.12
CA LEU A 61 -1.21 -15.24 -9.51
C LEU A 61 -0.96 -16.67 -10.00
N LYS A 62 0.09 -16.89 -10.80
CA LYS A 62 0.47 -18.23 -11.30
C LYS A 62 0.82 -19.21 -10.19
N SER A 63 1.41 -18.75 -9.08
CA SER A 63 1.71 -19.62 -7.94
C SER A 63 0.49 -19.98 -7.09
N ARG A 64 -0.71 -19.44 -7.42
CA ARG A 64 -1.91 -19.50 -6.57
C ARG A 64 -3.20 -19.87 -7.32
N VAL A 65 -3.09 -20.60 -8.43
CA VAL A 65 -4.23 -20.91 -9.32
C VAL A 65 -5.31 -21.80 -8.68
N ASN A 66 -5.02 -22.49 -7.57
CA ASN A 66 -5.94 -23.43 -6.91
C ASN A 66 -5.94 -23.26 -5.38
N LEU A 67 -6.13 -22.03 -4.89
CA LEU A 67 -6.30 -21.80 -3.45
C LEU A 67 -7.60 -22.44 -2.94
N ASP A 68 -7.53 -23.06 -1.78
CA ASP A 68 -8.72 -23.57 -1.10
C ASP A 68 -9.56 -22.42 -0.52
N LYS A 69 -10.79 -22.74 -0.11
CA LYS A 69 -11.73 -21.73 0.44
C LYS A 69 -11.16 -21.04 1.67
N LYS A 70 -10.40 -21.77 2.51
CA LYS A 70 -9.81 -21.23 3.73
C LYS A 70 -8.76 -20.16 3.40
N SER A 71 -7.85 -20.47 2.48
CA SER A 71 -6.83 -19.55 2.01
C SER A 71 -7.45 -18.30 1.39
N ILE A 72 -8.51 -18.46 0.57
CA ILE A 72 -9.24 -17.32 -0.01
C ILE A 72 -9.80 -16.41 1.08
N GLU A 73 -10.39 -16.97 2.14
CA GLU A 73 -10.91 -16.19 3.27
C GLU A 73 -9.78 -15.50 4.06
N GLU A 74 -8.63 -16.16 4.23
CA GLU A 74 -7.44 -15.54 4.85
C GLU A 74 -6.94 -14.33 4.04
N TYR A 75 -6.84 -14.45 2.71
CA TYR A 75 -6.51 -13.32 1.84
C TYR A 75 -7.54 -12.19 1.96
N LYS A 76 -8.83 -12.54 1.97
CA LYS A 76 -9.90 -11.56 2.12
C LYS A 76 -9.79 -10.79 3.44
N ASN A 77 -9.68 -11.50 4.56
CA ASN A 77 -9.55 -10.91 5.89
C ASN A 77 -8.30 -10.03 5.98
N LEU A 78 -7.17 -10.49 5.44
CA LEU A 78 -5.93 -9.72 5.41
C LEU A 78 -6.09 -8.40 4.65
N PHE A 79 -6.75 -8.41 3.49
CA PHE A 79 -6.98 -7.19 2.72
C PHE A 79 -7.97 -6.25 3.40
N GLU A 80 -9.07 -6.78 3.94
CA GLU A 80 -10.08 -6.00 4.66
C GLU A 80 -9.48 -5.31 5.89
N GLU A 81 -8.70 -6.04 6.70
CA GLU A 81 -7.99 -5.48 7.85
C GLU A 81 -6.95 -4.42 7.42
N SER A 82 -6.27 -4.62 6.29
CA SER A 82 -5.30 -3.65 5.77
C SER A 82 -5.98 -2.35 5.33
N ILE A 83 -7.17 -2.44 4.70
CA ILE A 83 -7.99 -1.28 4.34
C ILE A 83 -8.47 -0.55 5.59
N GLU A 84 -8.93 -1.27 6.61
CA GLU A 84 -9.33 -0.69 7.90
C GLU A 84 -8.19 0.12 8.52
N LYS A 85 -6.97 -0.43 8.56
CA LYS A 85 -5.78 0.27 9.07
C LYS A 85 -5.46 1.54 8.28
N VAL A 86 -5.53 1.48 6.95
CA VAL A 86 -5.36 2.67 6.11
C VAL A 86 -6.42 3.72 6.44
N PHE A 87 -7.69 3.32 6.56
CA PHE A 87 -8.79 4.22 6.88
C PHE A 87 -8.64 4.83 8.29
N MET A 88 -8.17 4.07 9.28
CA MET A 88 -7.91 4.57 10.63
C MET A 88 -6.88 5.71 10.66
N VAL A 89 -5.86 5.63 9.81
CA VAL A 89 -4.77 6.63 9.74
C VAL A 89 -5.15 7.81 8.83
N PHE A 90 -5.67 7.51 7.64
CA PHE A 90 -5.83 8.49 6.57
C PHE A 90 -7.27 8.97 6.36
N GLY A 91 -8.26 8.21 6.83
CA GLY A 91 -9.66 8.44 6.51
C GLY A 91 -9.91 8.40 5.01
N ASP A 92 -10.71 9.33 4.51
CA ASP A 92 -11.03 9.47 3.08
C ASP A 92 -9.83 9.95 2.23
N GLU A 93 -8.77 10.44 2.90
CA GLU A 93 -7.54 10.87 2.26
C GLU A 93 -6.55 9.71 1.99
N GLY A 94 -6.94 8.48 2.30
CA GLY A 94 -6.19 7.29 1.93
C GLY A 94 -5.85 7.26 0.44
N PHE A 95 -4.70 6.66 0.13
CA PHE A 95 -4.19 6.45 -1.23
C PHE A 95 -3.79 7.71 -2.00
N ARG A 96 -3.68 8.86 -1.34
CA ARG A 96 -3.34 10.15 -1.96
C ARG A 96 -1.96 10.62 -1.52
N GLN A 97 -1.32 11.39 -2.38
CA GLN A 97 -0.10 12.10 -2.03
C GLN A 97 -0.43 13.34 -1.19
N PHE A 98 0.44 13.67 -0.25
CA PHE A 98 0.40 14.94 0.45
C PHE A 98 1.37 15.91 -0.24
N ILE A 99 0.91 17.05 -0.72
CA ILE A 99 1.72 18.01 -1.48
C ILE A 99 1.30 19.41 -1.04
N ASP A 100 2.26 20.26 -0.71
CA ASP A 100 2.02 21.65 -0.27
C ASP A 100 0.99 21.76 0.86
N GLY A 101 1.10 20.90 1.88
CA GLY A 101 0.24 20.94 3.07
C GLY A 101 -1.17 20.36 2.89
N LYS A 102 -1.46 19.69 1.76
CA LYS A 102 -2.78 19.10 1.50
C LYS A 102 -2.70 17.78 0.76
N TYR A 103 -3.72 16.93 0.96
CA TYR A 103 -3.86 15.71 0.18
C TYR A 103 -4.39 16.01 -1.22
N PHE A 104 -3.79 15.35 -2.20
CA PHE A 104 -4.14 15.55 -3.59
C PHE A 104 -5.47 14.86 -3.95
N TYR A 105 -6.25 15.48 -4.84
CA TYR A 105 -7.56 14.94 -5.21
C TYR A 105 -7.49 13.59 -5.94
N ASN A 106 -6.36 13.22 -6.52
CA ASN A 106 -6.21 11.97 -7.28
C ASN A 106 -5.57 10.86 -6.46
N ILE A 107 -6.14 9.67 -6.61
CA ILE A 107 -5.59 8.44 -6.05
C ILE A 107 -4.29 8.14 -6.78
N ASN A 108 -3.24 7.87 -6.01
CA ASN A 108 -1.97 7.38 -6.52
C ASN A 108 -1.86 5.88 -6.20
N ARG A 109 -1.84 5.04 -7.23
CA ARG A 109 -1.78 3.57 -7.10
C ARG A 109 -0.55 3.09 -6.32
N SER A 110 0.60 3.75 -6.50
CA SER A 110 1.83 3.41 -5.78
C SER A 110 1.76 3.80 -4.31
N VAL A 111 1.08 4.91 -3.98
CA VAL A 111 0.78 5.27 -2.58
C VAL A 111 -0.18 4.24 -1.99
N ALA A 112 -1.25 3.88 -2.70
CA ALA A 112 -2.23 2.88 -2.24
C ALA A 112 -1.57 1.55 -1.90
N GLU A 113 -0.78 1.02 -2.84
CA GLU A 113 -0.02 -0.21 -2.67
C GLU A 113 0.93 -0.12 -1.47
N MET A 114 1.67 0.98 -1.34
CA MET A 114 2.61 1.14 -0.23
C MET A 114 1.89 1.19 1.12
N GLN A 115 0.83 2.02 1.23
CA GLN A 115 0.00 2.18 2.42
C GLN A 115 -0.58 0.84 2.89
N LEU A 116 -1.16 0.09 1.96
CA LEU A 116 -1.71 -1.24 2.25
C LEU A 116 -0.63 -2.22 2.70
N VAL A 117 0.48 -2.33 1.97
CA VAL A 117 1.53 -3.31 2.27
C VAL A 117 2.18 -3.04 3.61
N VAL A 118 2.62 -1.81 3.90
CA VAL A 118 3.31 -1.51 5.16
C VAL A 118 2.38 -1.72 6.35
N LEU A 119 1.15 -1.19 6.31
CA LEU A 119 0.20 -1.33 7.42
C LEU A 119 -0.30 -2.78 7.60
N SER A 120 -0.25 -3.62 6.57
CA SER A 120 -0.60 -5.05 6.68
C SER A 120 0.39 -5.88 7.52
N PHE A 121 1.54 -5.33 7.87
CA PHE A 121 2.54 -5.98 8.73
C PHE A 121 2.47 -5.52 10.19
N ILE A 122 1.63 -4.54 10.51
CA ILE A 122 1.55 -3.92 11.83
C ILE A 122 0.26 -4.37 12.51
N ASP A 123 0.30 -4.65 13.82
CA ASP A 123 -0.90 -5.01 14.57
C ASP A 123 -1.93 -3.86 14.56
N LYS A 124 -3.22 -4.20 14.47
CA LYS A 124 -4.29 -3.19 14.41
C LYS A 124 -4.32 -2.28 15.64
N LYS A 125 -4.02 -2.81 16.83
CA LYS A 125 -3.98 -2.03 18.08
C LYS A 125 -2.85 -1.01 18.07
N ASP A 126 -1.70 -1.39 17.53
CA ASP A 126 -0.55 -0.50 17.38
C ASP A 126 -0.83 0.61 16.36
N VAL A 127 -1.54 0.29 15.27
CA VAL A 127 -2.03 1.31 14.32
C VAL A 127 -3.01 2.26 14.99
N ASP A 128 -3.99 1.77 15.76
CA ASP A 128 -4.99 2.65 16.41
C ASP A 128 -4.35 3.61 17.41
N LYS A 129 -3.42 3.10 18.23
CA LYS A 129 -2.72 3.87 19.26
C LYS A 129 -1.85 4.98 18.66
N ASN A 130 -1.26 4.75 17.49
CA ASN A 130 -0.26 5.65 16.89
C ASN A 130 -0.72 6.28 15.55
N LYS A 131 -2.02 6.25 15.26
CA LYS A 131 -2.57 6.65 13.95
C LYS A 131 -2.20 8.07 13.53
N ARG A 132 -2.09 9.00 14.48
CA ARG A 132 -1.70 10.38 14.21
C ARG A 132 -0.23 10.46 13.82
N GLU A 133 0.64 9.84 14.60
CA GLU A 133 2.08 9.84 14.41
C GLU A 133 2.48 9.10 13.11
N ILE A 134 1.76 8.03 12.76
CA ILE A 134 1.92 7.33 11.47
C ILE A 134 1.52 8.24 10.29
N ARG A 135 0.46 9.04 10.45
CA ARG A 135 0.02 10.00 9.44
C ARG A 135 1.04 11.12 9.27
N GLU A 136 1.47 11.72 10.37
CA GLU A 136 2.43 12.83 10.39
C GLU A 136 3.76 12.42 9.76
N CYS A 137 4.28 11.22 10.04
CA CYS A 137 5.53 10.78 9.43
C CYS A 137 5.41 10.55 7.91
N PHE A 138 4.23 10.15 7.40
CA PHE A 138 3.98 10.09 5.97
C PHE A 138 3.95 11.48 5.33
N GLU A 139 3.24 12.42 5.95
CA GLU A 139 3.10 13.80 5.49
C GLU A 139 4.45 14.52 5.48
N GLU A 140 5.25 14.36 6.54
CA GLU A 140 6.60 14.90 6.65
C GLU A 140 7.50 14.38 5.53
N LEU A 141 7.52 13.06 5.27
CA LEU A 141 8.31 12.48 4.18
C LEU A 141 7.88 13.01 2.81
N MET A 142 6.57 13.20 2.58
CA MET A 142 6.07 13.77 1.34
C MET A 142 6.45 15.25 1.13
N MET A 143 6.77 15.98 2.21
CA MET A 143 7.19 17.38 2.13
C MET A 143 8.70 17.58 2.16
N SER A 144 9.44 16.68 2.82
CA SER A 144 10.86 16.86 3.13
C SER A 144 11.82 15.94 2.36
N ASP A 145 11.32 14.85 1.77
CA ASP A 145 12.13 13.89 1.00
C ASP A 145 11.71 13.89 -0.48
N ASP A 146 12.42 14.70 -1.27
CA ASP A 146 12.22 14.80 -2.73
C ASP A 146 12.30 13.44 -3.44
N LYS A 147 13.17 12.55 -2.95
CA LYS A 147 13.36 11.22 -3.53
C LYS A 147 12.18 10.30 -3.18
N PHE A 148 11.59 10.47 -2.00
CA PHE A 148 10.37 9.77 -1.62
C PHE A 148 9.21 10.22 -2.52
N VAL A 149 9.06 11.53 -2.75
CA VAL A 149 8.08 12.07 -3.69
C VAL A 149 8.31 11.56 -5.11
N GLU A 150 9.57 11.54 -5.58
CA GLU A 150 9.95 11.02 -6.90
C GLU A 150 9.60 9.53 -7.07
N ALA A 151 9.70 8.73 -5.99
CA ALA A 151 9.38 7.31 -6.00
C ALA A 151 7.92 6.99 -6.34
N PHE A 152 7.03 7.99 -6.31
CA PHE A 152 5.62 7.90 -6.74
C PHE A 152 5.33 8.54 -8.11
N LYS A 153 6.28 9.29 -8.69
CA LYS A 153 6.12 9.97 -9.98
C LYS A 153 6.50 9.08 -11.17
N ARG A 154 7.50 8.20 -11.01
CA ARG A 154 7.99 7.33 -12.10
C ARG A 154 7.28 5.98 -12.11
N ALA A 155 7.03 5.46 -13.30
CA ALA A 155 6.52 4.09 -13.49
C ALA A 155 7.39 3.12 -12.68
N THR A 156 6.75 2.08 -12.12
CA THR A 156 7.32 1.03 -11.25
C THR A 156 8.44 0.19 -11.89
N ASN A 157 9.05 0.67 -12.96
CA ASN A 157 10.11 0.02 -13.69
C ASN A 157 11.48 0.15 -13.00
N ASN A 158 11.55 0.88 -11.89
CA ASN A 158 12.77 1.13 -11.13
C ASN A 158 12.67 0.46 -9.75
N SER A 159 13.28 -0.72 -9.63
CA SER A 159 13.34 -1.49 -8.38
C SER A 159 13.94 -0.69 -7.23
N LYS A 160 14.89 0.23 -7.50
CA LYS A 160 15.49 1.08 -6.46
C LYS A 160 14.45 2.04 -5.86
N MET A 161 13.60 2.64 -6.69
CA MET A 161 12.55 3.56 -6.20
C MET A 161 11.42 2.80 -5.49
N VAL A 162 11.09 1.59 -5.96
CA VAL A 162 10.18 0.70 -5.26
C VAL A 162 10.73 0.36 -3.88
N ASN A 163 11.99 -0.09 -3.80
CA ASN A 163 12.64 -0.38 -2.53
C ASN A 163 12.68 0.84 -1.61
N TYR A 164 13.04 2.00 -2.16
CA TYR A 164 13.18 3.24 -1.41
C TYR A 164 11.89 3.64 -0.70
N ARG A 165 10.74 3.66 -1.40
CA ARG A 165 9.47 4.07 -0.77
C ARG A 165 9.05 3.16 0.38
N TYR A 166 9.24 1.85 0.24
CA TYR A 166 8.92 0.91 1.31
C TYR A 166 9.85 1.10 2.49
N ASN A 167 11.16 1.15 2.22
CA ASN A 167 12.15 1.21 3.28
C ASN A 167 12.02 2.50 4.08
N VAL A 168 11.87 3.65 3.43
CA VAL A 168 11.82 4.95 4.10
C VAL A 168 10.57 5.08 4.97
N TRP A 169 9.37 4.86 4.41
CA TRP A 169 8.16 5.01 5.20
C TRP A 169 7.96 3.87 6.20
N GLY A 170 8.26 2.63 5.82
CA GLY A 170 8.22 1.49 6.74
C GLY A 170 9.18 1.67 7.93
N SER A 171 10.38 2.21 7.70
CA SER A 171 11.31 2.55 8.78
C SER A 171 10.80 3.70 9.65
N ALA A 172 10.17 4.72 9.06
CA ALA A 172 9.56 5.81 9.81
C ALA A 172 8.42 5.29 10.71
N VAL A 173 7.56 4.43 10.19
CA VAL A 173 6.49 3.79 10.98
C VAL A 173 7.08 2.92 12.07
N LYS A 174 8.11 2.09 11.81
CA LYS A 174 8.77 1.29 12.85
C LYS A 174 9.37 2.14 13.98
N LYS A 175 9.79 3.39 13.70
CA LYS A 175 10.25 4.34 14.72
C LYS A 175 9.10 4.88 15.57
N VAL A 176 7.94 5.13 14.95
CA VAL A 176 6.72 5.57 15.66
C VAL A 176 6.19 4.50 16.63
N LEU A 177 6.36 3.22 16.29
CA LEU A 177 5.88 2.10 17.10
C LEU A 177 6.78 1.71 18.28
N LYS A 178 7.96 2.33 18.43
CA LYS A 178 8.90 2.08 19.53
C LYS A 178 8.59 2.97 20.73
#